data_AF-Q6K7S5-F1
#
_entry.id   AF-Q6K7S5-F1
#
_cell.length_a   1.000
_cell.length_b   1.000
_cell.length_c   1.000
_cell.angle_alpha   90.00
_cell.angle_beta   90.00
_cell.angle_gamma   90.00
#
_symmetry.space_group_name_H-M   'P 1'
#
loop_
_entity.id
_entity.type
_entity.pdbx_description
1 polymer ?
#
loop_
_entity_poly.entity_id
_entity_poly.type
_entity_poly.pdbx_seq_one_letter_code
_entity_poly.pdbx_strand_id
1 'polypeptide(L)'
;MASSSSASACTRRNKVPLILCPSCENKTVVKRTSKTVSNLDRIFYTCPDHEKDGSGYNFWFWEEGYMKYLKKNGLIAGEEAADVNAQVAASLKNAGQLDETEVPREDDDELKQTLITAVSIGRELVVVLKNMLVLGWLGVAVLVCILVVLMMK
;
A
#
# COMPACT_ATOMS: atom_id res chain seq x y z
N MET A 1 21.13 -48.02 17.66
CA MET A 1 20.11 -46.97 17.87
C MET A 1 20.55 -45.74 17.11
N ALA A 2 19.85 -45.36 16.05
CA ALA A 2 20.17 -44.18 15.24
C ALA A 2 19.38 -42.99 15.79
N SER A 3 20.09 -42.00 16.35
CA SER A 3 19.50 -40.76 16.85
C SER A 3 19.19 -39.84 15.67
N SER A 4 17.91 -39.63 15.42
CA SER A 4 17.35 -38.67 14.46
C SER A 4 17.66 -37.24 14.90
N SER A 5 18.62 -36.59 14.22
CA SER A 5 18.91 -35.16 14.39
C SER A 5 17.97 -34.33 13.51
N SER A 6 16.75 -34.11 14.01
CA SER A 6 15.79 -33.19 13.42
C SER A 6 15.85 -31.84 14.14
N ALA A 7 16.92 -31.07 13.94
CA ALA A 7 16.99 -29.69 14.44
C ALA A 7 17.66 -28.71 13.46
N SER A 8 17.93 -29.15 12.23
CA SER A 8 18.59 -28.34 11.19
C SER A 8 17.62 -27.45 10.38
N ALA A 9 16.33 -27.42 10.73
CA ALA A 9 15.30 -26.73 9.94
C ALA A 9 14.93 -25.32 10.46
N CYS A 10 15.38 -24.92 11.65
CA CYS A 10 14.98 -23.66 12.27
C CYS A 10 15.92 -22.47 11.98
N THR A 11 17.11 -22.70 11.41
CA THR A 11 18.17 -21.69 11.27
C THR A 11 18.30 -21.04 9.89
N ARG A 12 17.44 -21.37 8.91
CA ARG A 12 17.48 -20.78 7.54
C ARG A 12 16.37 -19.78 7.22
N ARG A 13 15.82 -19.07 8.22
CA ARG A 13 15.06 -17.84 7.92
C ARG A 13 16.07 -16.72 7.69
N ASN A 14 16.56 -16.63 6.46
CA ASN A 14 17.50 -15.59 6.02
C ASN A 14 16.93 -14.22 6.41
N LYS A 15 17.57 -13.54 7.37
CA LYS A 15 17.17 -12.20 7.80
C LYS A 15 17.50 -11.26 6.65
N VAL A 16 16.46 -10.75 5.96
CA VAL A 16 16.61 -9.68 4.97
C VAL A 16 17.49 -8.58 5.56
N PRO A 17 18.62 -8.22 4.93
CA PRO A 17 19.58 -7.30 5.53
C PRO A 17 18.99 -5.90 5.66
N LEU A 18 19.24 -5.27 6.80
CA LEU A 18 18.87 -3.88 7.08
C LEU A 18 20.10 -3.01 6.82
N ILE A 19 20.08 -2.27 5.72
CA ILE A 19 21.21 -1.47 5.25
C ILE A 19 21.20 -0.07 5.89
N LEU A 20 22.31 0.66 5.77
CA LEU A 20 22.30 2.11 6.00
C LEU A 20 21.38 2.76 4.97
N CYS A 21 20.50 3.66 5.43
CA CYS A 21 19.57 4.40 4.59
C CYS A 21 20.36 5.22 3.58
N PRO A 22 20.24 4.96 2.27
CA PRO A 22 20.96 5.72 1.23
C PRO A 22 20.51 7.18 1.12
N SER A 23 19.33 7.53 1.65
CA SER A 23 18.83 8.90 1.58
C SER A 23 19.40 9.81 2.67
N CYS A 24 19.68 9.29 3.86
CA CYS A 24 20.24 10.07 4.97
C CYS A 24 21.67 9.68 5.35
N GLU A 25 22.16 8.54 4.85
CA GLU A 25 23.50 7.96 5.04
C GLU A 25 23.90 7.70 6.51
N ASN A 26 23.02 8.01 7.46
CA ASN A 26 23.33 8.00 8.88
C ASN A 26 22.55 6.93 9.66
N LYS A 27 21.31 6.63 9.25
CA LYS A 27 20.40 5.74 10.00
C LYS A 27 20.17 4.42 9.28
N THR A 28 20.09 3.33 10.02
CA THR A 28 19.74 2.01 9.45
C THR A 28 18.27 1.96 9.06
N VAL A 29 17.98 1.41 7.89
CA VAL A 29 16.63 1.12 7.40
C VAL A 29 15.92 0.18 8.38
N VAL A 30 14.66 0.44 8.67
CA VAL A 30 13.86 -0.38 9.59
C VAL A 30 12.79 -1.14 8.84
N LYS A 31 12.57 -2.39 9.26
CA LYS A 31 11.41 -3.20 8.87
C LYS A 31 10.19 -2.76 9.68
N ARG A 32 9.06 -2.55 9.01
CA ARG A 32 7.78 -2.17 9.61
C ARG A 32 6.66 -3.01 8.99
N THR A 33 5.59 -3.16 9.75
CA THR A 33 4.36 -3.82 9.30
C THR A 33 3.29 -2.76 9.13
N SER A 34 2.65 -2.71 7.97
CA SER A 34 1.56 -1.78 7.69
C SER A 34 0.35 -2.12 8.55
N LYS A 35 -0.19 -1.08 9.18
CA LYS A 35 -1.45 -1.13 9.94
C LYS A 35 -2.63 -0.54 9.17
N THR A 36 -2.41 -0.14 7.91
CA THR A 36 -3.49 0.42 7.08
C THR A 36 -4.41 -0.69 6.64
N VAL A 37 -5.73 -0.48 6.72
CA VAL A 37 -6.74 -1.51 6.40
C VAL A 37 -6.50 -2.15 5.03
N SER A 38 -6.17 -1.34 4.02
CA SER A 38 -5.94 -1.82 2.64
C SER A 38 -4.61 -2.58 2.45
N ASN A 39 -3.67 -2.49 3.39
CA ASN A 39 -2.38 -3.19 3.32
C ASN A 39 -2.06 -3.78 4.70
N LEU A 40 -3.05 -4.33 5.39
CA LEU A 40 -2.88 -4.83 6.75
C LEU A 40 -1.84 -5.96 6.73
N ASP A 41 -0.94 -5.95 7.71
CA ASP A 41 0.13 -6.93 7.87
C ASP A 41 1.17 -6.98 6.74
N ARG A 42 1.08 -6.09 5.75
CA ARG A 42 2.07 -6.00 4.68
C ARG A 42 3.37 -5.37 5.19
N ILE A 43 4.50 -6.02 4.92
CA ILE A 43 5.83 -5.58 5.35
C ILE A 43 6.38 -4.51 4.40
N PHE A 44 6.97 -3.47 4.97
CA PHE A 44 7.76 -2.47 4.25
C PHE A 44 9.05 -2.12 4.99
N TYR A 45 10.00 -1.57 4.25
CA TYR A 45 11.31 -1.14 4.73
C TYR A 45 11.46 0.35 4.47
N THR A 46 11.86 1.11 5.49
CA THR A 46 11.92 2.57 5.38
C THR A 46 12.99 3.21 6.26
N CYS A 47 13.37 4.45 5.96
CA CYS A 47 14.15 5.28 6.87
C CYS A 47 13.37 5.51 8.18
N PRO A 48 14.03 5.48 9.36
CA PRO A 48 13.38 5.84 10.63
C PRO A 48 12.78 7.25 10.65
N ASP A 49 13.39 8.18 9.92
CA ASP A 49 12.97 9.59 9.82
C ASP A 49 12.14 9.85 8.55
N HIS A 50 11.49 8.80 8.02
CA HIS A 50 10.56 8.98 6.92
C HIS A 50 9.28 9.64 7.43
N GLU A 51 8.97 10.82 6.89
CA GLU A 51 7.72 11.52 7.16
C GLU A 51 6.70 11.26 6.04
N LYS A 52 5.43 11.06 6.42
CA LYS A 52 4.35 10.68 5.49
C LYS A 52 3.98 11.79 4.51
N ASP A 53 4.28 13.03 4.85
CA ASP A 53 4.07 14.21 4.01
C ASP A 53 5.16 14.40 2.94
N GLY A 54 6.19 13.52 2.94
CA GLY A 54 7.29 13.55 1.99
C GLY A 54 8.39 14.56 2.30
N SER A 55 8.30 15.27 3.42
CA SER A 55 9.30 16.26 3.86
C SER A 55 10.59 15.63 4.40
N GLY A 56 10.49 14.37 4.87
CA GLY A 56 11.60 13.58 5.40
C GLY A 56 12.39 12.80 4.35
N TYR A 57 13.23 11.86 4.82
CA TYR A 57 14.01 11.01 3.92
C TYR A 57 13.12 9.96 3.25
N ASN A 58 13.05 10.02 1.92
CA ASN A 58 12.09 9.24 1.11
C ASN A 58 12.55 7.81 0.77
N PHE A 59 13.42 7.21 1.59
CA PHE A 59 13.73 5.79 1.43
C PHE A 59 12.57 4.95 1.98
N TRP A 60 11.76 4.41 1.08
CA TRP A 60 10.61 3.58 1.42
C TRP A 60 10.33 2.58 0.30
N PHE A 61 10.20 1.31 0.65
CA PHE A 61 9.82 0.25 -0.28
C PHE A 61 8.97 -0.80 0.43
N TRP A 62 7.94 -1.31 -0.24
CA TRP A 62 7.37 -2.62 0.13
C TRP A 62 8.44 -3.71 0.07
N GLU A 63 8.24 -4.80 0.80
CA GLU A 63 9.21 -5.91 0.89
C GLU A 63 9.69 -6.38 -0.49
N GLU A 64 8.81 -6.53 -1.47
CA GLU A 64 9.19 -6.96 -2.83
C GLU A 64 10.11 -5.95 -3.53
N GLY A 65 9.84 -4.65 -3.33
CA GLY A 65 10.63 -3.55 -3.87
C GLY A 65 12.01 -3.48 -3.19
N TYR A 66 12.05 -3.67 -1.88
CA TYR A 66 13.29 -3.67 -1.11
C TYR A 66 14.20 -4.83 -1.50
N MET A 67 13.64 -6.03 -1.69
CA MET A 67 14.39 -7.19 -2.16
C MET A 67 14.99 -6.97 -3.56
N LYS A 68 14.22 -6.37 -4.48
CA LYS A 68 14.73 -5.98 -5.81
C LYS A 68 15.85 -4.94 -5.70
N TYR A 69 15.70 -3.96 -4.81
CA TYR A 69 16.73 -2.96 -4.53
C TYR A 69 18.02 -3.62 -4.04
N LEU A 70 17.94 -4.49 -3.03
CA LEU A 70 19.11 -5.18 -2.48
C LEU A 70 19.83 -6.01 -3.55
N LYS A 71 19.08 -6.78 -4.34
CA LYS A 71 19.65 -7.59 -5.43
C LYS A 71 20.33 -6.73 -6.49
N LYS A 72 19.71 -5.63 -6.91
CA LYS A 72 20.26 -4.71 -7.92
C LYS A 72 21.59 -4.09 -7.47
N ASN A 73 21.75 -3.85 -6.17
CA ASN A 73 22.94 -3.23 -5.61
C ASN A 73 23.97 -4.27 -5.11
N GLY A 74 23.76 -5.56 -5.36
CA GLY A 74 24.69 -6.62 -4.93
C GLY A 74 24.75 -6.81 -3.40
N LEU A 75 23.73 -6.35 -2.67
CA LEU A 75 23.67 -6.40 -1.20
C LEU A 75 23.15 -7.75 -0.67
N ILE A 76 22.60 -8.58 -1.55
CA ILE A 76 22.23 -9.98 -1.29
C ILE A 76 22.61 -10.86 -2.49
N ALA A 77 22.96 -12.13 -2.22
CA ALA A 77 23.20 -13.10 -3.27
C ALA A 77 21.90 -13.40 -4.05
N GLY A 78 22.00 -13.64 -5.35
CA GLY A 78 20.84 -13.80 -6.24
C GLY A 78 19.89 -14.95 -5.86
N GLU A 79 20.38 -15.93 -5.09
CA GLU A 79 19.69 -17.13 -4.63
C GLU A 79 18.80 -16.86 -3.39
N GLU A 80 19.27 -16.09 -2.40
CA GLU A 80 18.46 -15.65 -1.24
C GLU A 80 17.30 -14.72 -1.67
N ALA A 81 17.52 -13.92 -2.72
CA ALA A 81 16.48 -13.06 -3.27
C ALA A 81 15.35 -13.82 -3.98
N ALA A 82 15.66 -14.99 -4.56
CA ALA A 82 14.68 -15.81 -5.27
C ALA A 82 13.78 -16.57 -4.29
N ASP A 83 14.36 -17.10 -3.21
CA ASP A 83 13.63 -17.81 -2.15
C ASP A 83 12.64 -16.90 -1.41
N VAL A 84 13.08 -15.69 -1.02
CA VAL A 84 12.18 -14.71 -0.37
C VAL A 84 11.08 -14.23 -1.33
N ASN A 85 11.39 -13.95 -2.60
CA ASN A 85 10.36 -13.55 -3.56
C ASN A 85 9.32 -14.66 -3.80
N ALA A 86 9.74 -15.94 -3.82
CA ALA A 86 8.83 -17.08 -3.92
C ALA A 86 7.95 -17.21 -2.67
N GLN A 87 8.51 -16.98 -1.47
CA GLN A 87 7.77 -16.99 -0.21
C GLN A 87 6.81 -15.82 -0.05
N VAL A 88 7.17 -14.62 -0.50
CA VAL A 88 6.27 -13.45 -0.53
C VAL A 88 5.12 -13.68 -1.52
N ALA A 89 5.42 -14.24 -2.69
CA ALA A 89 4.39 -14.62 -3.65
C ALA A 89 3.46 -15.72 -3.11
N ALA A 90 3.97 -16.66 -2.31
CA ALA A 90 3.16 -17.67 -1.63
C ALA A 90 2.30 -17.04 -0.50
N SER A 91 2.85 -16.10 0.26
CA SER A 91 2.14 -15.41 1.34
C SER A 91 1.02 -14.50 0.80
N LEU A 92 1.26 -13.81 -0.32
CA LEU A 92 0.23 -13.04 -1.04
C LEU A 92 -0.90 -13.93 -1.58
N LYS A 93 -0.61 -15.17 -1.98
CA LYS A 93 -1.62 -16.14 -2.44
C LYS A 93 -2.44 -16.69 -1.27
N ASN A 94 -1.81 -16.94 -0.12
CA ASN A 94 -2.51 -17.42 1.07
C ASN A 94 -3.36 -16.32 1.74
N ALA A 95 -2.97 -15.05 1.64
CA ALA A 95 -3.79 -13.92 2.12
C ALA A 95 -5.10 -13.72 1.33
N GLY A 96 -5.25 -14.36 0.16
CA GLY A 96 -6.52 -14.40 -0.58
C GLY A 96 -7.49 -15.48 -0.11
N GLN A 97 -7.10 -16.33 0.86
CA GLN A 97 -7.89 -17.48 1.27
C GLN A 97 -7.74 -17.75 2.77
N LEU A 98 -8.30 -16.89 3.61
CA LEU A 98 -8.84 -17.28 4.91
C LEU A 98 -10.00 -16.36 5.30
N ASP A 99 -11.18 -16.96 5.14
CA ASP A 99 -12.45 -16.68 5.77
C ASP A 99 -12.33 -16.76 7.30
N GLU A 100 -13.06 -15.86 7.97
CA GLU A 100 -13.63 -15.95 9.33
C GLU A 100 -12.86 -16.77 10.40
N THR A 101 -12.09 -16.10 11.27
CA THR A 101 -11.94 -16.52 12.67
C THR A 101 -11.69 -15.29 13.55
N GLU A 102 -12.65 -15.09 14.44
CA GLU A 102 -12.82 -13.99 15.38
C GLU A 102 -11.71 -13.94 16.45
N VAL A 103 -11.17 -12.74 16.70
CA VAL A 103 -10.57 -12.38 18.00
C VAL A 103 -11.13 -11.01 18.38
N PRO A 104 -11.94 -10.91 19.45
CA PRO A 104 -12.64 -9.67 19.82
C PRO A 104 -11.67 -8.61 20.33
N ARG A 105 -11.74 -7.40 19.75
CA ARG A 105 -11.43 -6.15 20.44
C ARG A 105 -12.50 -5.15 20.02
N GLU A 106 -13.49 -4.99 20.90
CA GLU A 106 -14.34 -3.80 21.00
C GLU A 106 -13.42 -2.59 20.81
N ASP A 107 -13.68 -1.76 19.78
CA ASP A 107 -13.14 -0.41 19.48
C ASP A 107 -13.07 -0.16 17.94
N ASP A 108 -13.08 -1.22 17.10
CA ASP A 108 -12.79 -1.14 15.66
C ASP A 108 -14.01 -0.96 14.71
N ASP A 109 -15.23 -1.15 15.21
CA ASP A 109 -16.43 -1.15 14.37
C ASP A 109 -16.84 0.25 13.92
N GLU A 110 -16.64 1.25 14.77
CA GLU A 110 -17.02 2.64 14.49
C GLU A 110 -16.14 3.25 13.39
N LEU A 111 -14.83 2.93 13.39
CA LEU A 111 -13.86 3.45 12.42
C LEU A 111 -14.04 2.82 11.04
N LYS A 112 -14.30 1.51 10.98
CA LYS A 112 -14.58 0.82 9.71
C LYS A 112 -15.88 1.32 9.10
N GLN A 113 -16.91 1.52 9.92
CA GLN A 113 -18.19 2.02 9.45
C GLN A 113 -18.08 3.48 8.98
N THR A 114 -17.30 4.33 9.65
CA THR A 114 -17.05 5.70 9.17
C THR A 114 -16.28 5.71 7.85
N LEU A 115 -15.29 4.84 7.68
CA LEU A 115 -14.46 4.82 6.46
C LEU A 115 -15.25 4.29 5.24
N ILE A 116 -16.07 3.26 5.43
CA ILE A 116 -16.99 2.75 4.39
C ILE A 116 -18.04 3.81 4.04
N THR A 117 -18.63 4.46 5.05
CA THR A 117 -19.59 5.54 4.87
C THR A 117 -18.97 6.74 4.14
N ALA A 118 -17.75 7.13 4.51
CA ALA A 118 -17.03 8.24 3.88
C ALA A 118 -16.66 7.97 2.41
N VAL A 119 -16.24 6.74 2.08
CA VAL A 119 -15.95 6.36 0.68
C VAL A 119 -17.23 6.32 -0.16
N SER A 120 -18.33 5.82 0.40
CA SER A 120 -19.64 5.82 -0.25
C SER A 120 -20.13 7.25 -0.53
N ILE A 121 -20.05 8.14 0.48
CA ILE A 121 -20.41 9.56 0.34
C ILE A 121 -19.50 10.28 -0.67
N GLY A 122 -18.19 10.00 -0.65
CA GLY A 122 -17.23 10.62 -1.56
C GLY A 122 -17.53 10.31 -3.05
N ARG A 123 -17.97 9.09 -3.35
CA ARG A 123 -18.35 8.69 -4.71
C ARG A 123 -19.58 9.45 -5.20
N GLU A 124 -20.61 9.55 -4.37
CA GLU A 124 -21.84 10.29 -4.72
C GLU A 124 -21.55 11.79 -4.92
N LEU A 125 -20.70 12.39 -4.09
CA LEU A 125 -20.31 13.81 -4.24
C LEU A 125 -19.55 14.08 -5.55
N VAL A 126 -18.64 13.18 -5.97
CA VAL A 126 -17.91 13.32 -7.24
C VAL A 126 -18.86 13.20 -8.44
N VAL A 127 -19.84 12.29 -8.36
CA VAL A 127 -20.85 12.13 -9.42
C VAL A 127 -21.76 13.36 -9.49
N VAL A 128 -22.25 13.86 -8.35
CA VAL A 128 -23.09 15.05 -8.29
C VAL A 128 -22.34 16.29 -8.79
N LEU A 129 -21.08 16.48 -8.39
CA LEU A 129 -20.25 17.60 -8.84
C LEU A 129 -20.05 17.57 -10.36
N LYS A 130 -19.75 16.39 -10.91
CA LYS A 130 -19.60 16.21 -12.36
C LYS A 130 -20.90 16.44 -13.11
N ASN A 131 -22.03 15.98 -12.57
CA ASN A 131 -23.35 16.18 -13.17
C ASN A 131 -23.76 17.66 -13.17
N MET A 132 -23.52 18.39 -12.06
CA MET A 132 -23.76 19.83 -11.97
C MET A 132 -22.93 20.62 -12.98
N LEU A 133 -21.66 20.25 -13.19
CA LEU A 133 -20.80 20.89 -14.18
C LEU A 133 -21.34 20.71 -15.61
N VAL A 134 -21.78 19.49 -15.94
CA VAL A 134 -22.36 19.17 -17.26
C VAL A 134 -23.68 19.90 -17.48
N LEU A 135 -24.58 19.89 -16.50
CA LEU A 135 -25.86 20.61 -16.59
C LEU A 135 -25.66 22.12 -16.70
N GLY A 136 -24.69 22.68 -15.97
CA GLY A 136 -24.33 24.10 -16.09
C GLY A 136 -23.85 24.46 -17.49
N TRP A 137 -22.97 23.64 -18.08
CA TRP A 137 -22.47 23.85 -19.45
C TRP A 137 -23.59 23.76 -20.48
N LEU A 138 -24.48 22.77 -20.37
CA LEU A 138 -25.65 22.64 -21.24
C LEU A 138 -26.59 23.85 -21.12
N GLY A 139 -26.86 24.32 -19.89
CA GLY A 139 -27.68 25.51 -19.66
C GLY A 139 -27.10 26.77 -20.30
N VAL A 140 -25.78 26.99 -20.16
CA VAL A 140 -25.08 28.12 -20.79
C VAL A 140 -25.13 28.00 -22.32
N ALA A 141 -24.90 26.82 -22.88
CA ALA A 141 -24.97 26.60 -24.32
C ALA A 141 -26.37 26.91 -24.88
N VAL A 142 -27.43 26.43 -24.22
CA VAL A 142 -28.83 26.71 -24.60
C VAL A 142 -29.13 28.21 -24.51
N LEU A 143 -28.69 28.89 -23.45
CA LEU A 143 -28.88 30.33 -23.28
C LEU A 143 -28.21 31.12 -24.41
N VAL A 144 -26.97 30.77 -24.77
CA VAL A 144 -26.25 31.39 -25.89
C VAL A 144 -26.99 31.16 -27.21
N CYS A 145 -27.47 29.94 -27.47
CA CYS A 145 -28.26 29.65 -28.67
C CYS A 145 -29.53 30.50 -28.74
N ILE A 146 -30.26 30.66 -27.63
CA ILE A 146 -31.46 31.51 -27.57
C ILE A 146 -31.11 32.97 -27.90
N LEU A 147 -30.05 33.51 -27.28
CA LEU A 147 -29.61 34.89 -27.54
C LEU A 147 -29.22 35.11 -28.99
N VAL A 148 -28.49 34.17 -29.60
CA VAL A 148 -28.12 34.24 -31.03
C VAL A 148 -29.38 34.24 -31.91
N VAL A 149 -30.35 33.37 -31.64
CA VAL A 149 -31.60 33.32 -32.41
C VAL A 149 -32.41 34.61 -32.27
N LEU A 150 -32.46 35.19 -31.07
CA LEU A 150 -33.12 36.49 -30.82
C LEU A 150 -32.41 37.65 -31.53
N MET A 151 -31.09 37.60 -31.65
CA MET A 151 -30.32 38.62 -32.39
C MET A 151 -30.43 38.48 -33.92
N MET A 152 -30.80 37.30 -34.42
CA MET A 152 -30.99 37.05 -35.86
C MET A 152 -32.41 37.39 -36.36
N LYS A 153 -33.29 37.87 -35.49
CA LYS A 153 -34.69 38.15 -35.78
C LYS A 153 -34.98 39.65 -35.67
#